data_AF-A0A6A6K6X1-F1
#
_entry.id   AF-A0A6A6K6X1-F1
#
_cell.length_a   1.000
_cell.length_b   1.000
_cell.length_c   1.000
_cell.angle_alpha   90.00
_cell.angle_beta   90.00
_cell.angle_gamma   90.00
#
_symmetry.space_group_name_H-M   'P 1'
#
loop_
_entity.id
_entity.type
_entity.pdbx_description
1 polymer ?
#
loop_
_entity_poly.entity_id
_entity_poly.type
_entity_poly.pdbx_seq_one_letter_code
_entity_poly.pdbx_strand_id
1 'polypeptide(L)'
;METHTLSDEINPSTYAERITVLSIDGGGIRGIIPGTISSFLESKLQELDGEHARIADYFDVIAGTSTGGLIAAMLTAPDDKKRPLYMAKDIVPFYLKHCPKIFPLSYGPIMKMNALRGPKYDGKYFRKLVRKILGARRLKETVTRVVIPTFDIQLLQPAVFSTFEDDTLSGDTSSTDKATQKNLEELVKIGERLLKEPVSRVNLDTGIFEAVENEGTNEEALVRFAKLLSEERNLCWQRLQRSQDPN
;
A
#
# COMPACT_ATOMS: atom_id res chain seq x y z
N MET A 1 -20.44 33.81 23.74
CA MET A 1 -19.03 33.69 23.35
C MET A 1 -18.71 32.21 23.36
N GLU A 2 -18.98 31.54 22.25
CA GLU A 2 -18.74 30.11 22.09
C GLU A 2 -17.32 29.91 21.57
N THR A 3 -16.54 29.15 22.32
CA THR A 3 -15.18 28.73 21.97
C THR A 3 -15.26 27.55 21.03
N HIS A 4 -15.05 27.77 19.74
CA HIS A 4 -14.86 26.70 18.77
C HIS A 4 -13.52 26.01 19.04
N THR A 5 -13.58 24.73 19.39
CA THR A 5 -12.44 23.82 19.52
C THR A 5 -11.97 23.41 18.12
N LEU A 6 -10.77 23.85 17.73
CA LEU A 6 -10.04 23.40 16.54
C LEU A 6 -9.57 21.96 16.77
N SER A 7 -10.35 20.97 16.36
CA SER A 7 -9.95 19.56 16.37
C SER A 7 -10.18 18.82 15.06
N ASP A 8 -10.45 19.54 13.96
CA ASP A 8 -10.47 18.93 12.63
C ASP A 8 -9.04 18.95 12.07
N GLU A 9 -8.52 17.74 11.88
CA GLU A 9 -7.15 17.43 11.53
C GLU A 9 -6.76 18.06 10.19
N ILE A 10 -5.80 18.98 10.23
CA ILE A 10 -5.16 19.55 9.04
C ILE A 10 -4.40 18.42 8.35
N ASN A 11 -4.98 17.86 7.28
CA ASN A 11 -4.25 17.03 6.34
C ASN A 11 -3.43 17.97 5.43
N PRO A 12 -2.09 17.93 5.41
CA PRO A 12 -1.27 18.83 4.61
C PRO A 12 -1.57 18.75 3.09
N SER A 13 -2.20 17.67 2.64
CA SER A 13 -2.53 17.43 1.24
C SER A 13 -3.61 18.36 0.67
N THR A 14 -4.42 19.02 1.50
CA THR A 14 -5.56 19.85 1.05
C THR A 14 -5.14 21.18 0.42
N TYR A 15 -3.85 21.55 0.48
CA TYR A 15 -3.31 22.82 -0.04
C TYR A 15 -2.06 22.67 -0.91
N ALA A 16 -1.61 21.43 -1.19
CA ALA A 16 -0.37 21.17 -1.93
C ALA A 16 -0.66 20.96 -3.43
N GLU A 17 0.05 21.66 -4.32
CA GLU A 17 -0.07 21.51 -5.79
C GLU A 17 0.37 20.12 -6.31
N ARG A 18 0.96 19.28 -5.46
CA ARG A 18 1.55 17.98 -5.85
C ARG A 18 1.22 16.91 -4.83
N ILE A 19 0.87 15.74 -5.35
CA ILE A 19 0.72 14.52 -4.55
C ILE A 19 2.08 13.81 -4.46
N THR A 20 2.50 13.46 -3.25
CA THR A 20 3.76 12.76 -2.99
C THR A 20 3.52 11.29 -2.65
N VAL A 21 4.18 10.40 -3.39
CA VAL A 21 4.04 8.95 -3.20
C VAL A 21 5.41 8.32 -2.96
N LEU A 22 5.51 7.54 -1.87
CA LEU A 22 6.66 6.69 -1.59
C LEU A 22 6.29 5.23 -1.86
N SER A 23 7.01 4.56 -2.75
CA SER A 23 6.83 3.12 -3.02
C SER A 23 8.07 2.34 -2.61
N ILE A 24 7.88 1.25 -1.85
CA ILE A 24 8.97 0.41 -1.34
C ILE A 24 8.80 -1.03 -1.81
N ASP A 25 9.79 -1.51 -2.54
CA ASP A 25 9.81 -2.86 -3.09
C ASP A 25 9.99 -3.95 -2.03
N GLY A 26 9.52 -5.15 -2.35
CA GLY A 26 9.79 -6.36 -1.59
C GLY A 26 11.22 -6.87 -1.77
N GLY A 27 11.71 -7.67 -0.81
CA GLY A 27 13.09 -8.19 -0.94
C GLY A 27 13.59 -9.09 0.19
N GLY A 28 12.72 -9.55 1.10
CA GLY A 28 13.14 -10.31 2.27
C GLY A 28 14.10 -9.50 3.13
N ILE A 29 15.28 -10.06 3.43
CA ILE A 29 16.35 -9.37 4.19
C ILE A 29 16.90 -8.12 3.49
N ARG A 30 16.71 -7.98 2.16
CA ARG A 30 17.17 -6.82 1.40
C ARG A 30 16.42 -5.53 1.75
N GLY A 31 15.38 -5.59 2.59
CA GLY A 31 14.72 -4.42 3.18
C GLY A 31 15.65 -3.46 3.92
N ILE A 32 16.85 -3.93 4.30
CA ILE A 32 17.92 -3.07 4.84
C ILE A 32 18.32 -1.97 3.85
N ILE A 33 18.24 -2.21 2.53
CA ILE A 33 18.59 -1.22 1.50
C ILE A 33 17.60 -0.05 1.51
N PRO A 34 16.28 -0.24 1.28
CA PRO A 34 15.33 0.86 1.38
C PRO A 34 15.28 1.43 2.81
N GLY A 35 15.48 0.62 3.85
CA GLY A 35 15.58 1.14 5.23
C GLY A 35 16.73 2.13 5.42
N THR A 36 17.90 1.87 4.84
CA THR A 36 19.04 2.80 4.85
C THR A 36 18.73 4.09 4.09
N ILE A 37 18.13 3.98 2.90
CA ILE A 37 17.75 5.13 2.07
C ILE A 37 16.71 6.00 2.79
N SER A 38 15.66 5.38 3.33
CA SER A 38 14.64 6.05 4.13
C SER A 38 15.23 6.73 5.35
N SER A 39 16.16 6.08 6.07
CA SER A 39 16.85 6.69 7.20
C SER A 39 17.64 7.94 6.80
N PHE A 40 18.33 7.90 5.66
CA PHE A 40 19.06 9.06 5.16
C PHE A 40 18.12 10.20 4.75
N LEU A 41 17.05 9.89 4.00
CA LEU A 41 16.03 10.87 3.62
C LEU A 41 15.42 11.55 4.85
N GLU A 42 14.96 10.76 5.83
CA GLU A 42 14.35 11.31 7.04
C GLU A 42 15.33 12.18 7.84
N SER A 43 16.62 11.83 7.86
CA SER A 43 17.64 12.67 8.51
C SER A 43 17.80 14.03 7.82
N LYS A 44 17.70 14.08 6.49
CA LYS A 44 17.77 15.35 5.74
C LYS A 44 16.52 16.21 5.93
N LEU A 45 15.35 15.58 6.03
CA LEU A 45 14.12 16.28 6.40
C LEU A 45 14.22 16.86 7.82
N GLN A 46 14.80 16.11 8.76
CA GLN A 46 15.01 16.57 10.14
C GLN A 46 16.03 17.71 10.25
N GLU A 47 17.06 17.73 9.39
CA GLU A 47 18.00 18.87 9.31
C GLU A 47 17.31 20.16 8.81
N LEU A 48 16.32 20.03 7.92
CA LEU A 48 15.61 21.17 7.32
C LEU A 48 14.46 21.68 8.20
N ASP A 49 13.63 20.77 8.72
CA ASP A 49 12.34 21.10 9.33
C ASP A 49 12.25 20.71 10.82
N GLY A 50 13.33 20.16 11.38
CA GLY A 50 13.47 19.85 12.80
C GLY A 50 13.35 18.36 13.15
N GLU A 51 13.81 18.00 14.35
CA GLU A 51 13.98 16.60 14.80
C GLU A 51 12.69 15.76 14.84
N HIS A 52 11.53 16.41 14.83
CA HIS A 52 10.22 15.76 14.86
C HIS A 52 9.70 15.37 13.47
N ALA A 53 10.36 15.84 12.40
CA ALA A 53 10.03 15.46 11.02
C ALA A 53 10.12 13.94 10.82
N ARG A 54 9.12 13.36 10.16
CA ARG A 54 9.03 11.94 9.81
C ARG A 54 8.66 11.80 8.34
N ILE A 55 9.05 10.69 7.71
CA ILE A 55 8.68 10.40 6.31
C ILE A 55 7.17 10.57 6.07
N ALA A 56 6.33 10.12 7.01
CA ALA A 56 4.87 10.21 6.87
C ALA A 56 4.31 11.64 6.81
N ASP A 57 5.07 12.66 7.21
CA ASP A 57 4.65 14.07 7.16
C ASP A 57 4.74 14.65 5.73
N TYR A 58 5.55 14.02 4.87
CA TYR A 58 5.90 14.54 3.54
C TYR A 58 5.33 13.71 2.41
N PHE A 59 4.83 12.50 2.71
CA PHE A 59 4.27 11.57 1.73
C PHE A 59 2.78 11.36 1.99
N ASP A 60 1.96 11.77 1.03
CA ASP A 60 0.50 11.58 1.05
C ASP A 60 0.11 10.11 1.00
N VAL A 61 0.94 9.28 0.36
CA VAL A 61 0.76 7.83 0.21
C VAL A 61 2.08 7.10 0.39
N ILE A 62 2.07 6.05 1.22
CA ILE A 62 3.18 5.11 1.36
C ILE A 62 2.73 3.70 0.94
N ALA A 63 3.27 3.23 -0.18
CA ALA A 63 3.01 1.92 -0.74
C ALA A 63 4.16 0.94 -0.46
N GLY A 64 3.85 -0.33 -0.24
CA GLY A 64 4.89 -1.33 -0.02
C GLY A 64 4.45 -2.78 -0.19
N THR A 65 5.27 -3.57 -0.89
CA THR A 65 5.03 -5.00 -1.11
C THR A 65 5.93 -5.85 -0.21
N SER A 66 5.40 -6.89 0.45
CA SER A 66 6.16 -7.81 1.30
C SER A 66 6.96 -7.05 2.39
N THR A 67 8.28 -7.20 2.45
CA THR A 67 9.21 -6.40 3.24
C THR A 67 8.94 -4.88 3.15
N GLY A 68 8.63 -4.37 1.96
CA GLY A 68 8.26 -2.97 1.77
C GLY A 68 6.94 -2.61 2.47
N GLY A 69 5.97 -3.53 2.48
CA GLY A 69 4.71 -3.36 3.22
C GLY A 69 4.92 -3.37 4.74
N LEU A 70 5.89 -4.16 5.23
CA LEU A 70 6.31 -4.10 6.63
C LEU A 70 6.95 -2.74 6.96
N ILE A 71 7.81 -2.21 6.09
CA ILE A 71 8.43 -0.90 6.28
C ILE A 71 7.36 0.20 6.22
N ALA A 72 6.43 0.14 5.27
CA ALA A 72 5.30 1.05 5.19
C ALA A 72 4.49 1.05 6.49
N ALA A 73 4.17 -0.12 7.04
CA ALA A 73 3.48 -0.23 8.33
C ALA A 73 4.31 0.34 9.50
N MET A 74 5.63 0.14 9.53
CA MET A 74 6.51 0.73 10.55
C MET A 74 6.49 2.26 10.51
N LEU A 75 6.48 2.85 9.32
CA LEU A 75 6.51 4.30 9.10
C LEU A 75 5.15 4.98 9.24
N THR A 76 4.04 4.23 9.33
CA THR A 76 2.68 4.79 9.28
C THR A 76 1.77 4.36 10.42
N ALA A 77 2.05 3.26 11.11
CA ALA A 77 1.27 2.85 12.26
C ALA A 77 1.44 3.88 13.40
N PRO A 78 0.35 4.37 14.02
CA PRO A 78 0.40 5.45 14.99
C PRO A 78 0.87 4.97 16.37
N ASP A 79 1.63 5.77 17.09
CA ASP A 79 1.80 5.68 18.53
C ASP A 79 0.62 6.35 19.26
N ASP A 80 0.70 6.45 20.59
CA ASP A 80 -0.35 7.05 21.41
C ASP A 80 -0.50 8.57 21.18
N LYS A 81 0.45 9.19 20.47
CA LYS A 81 0.46 10.61 20.10
C LYS A 81 0.12 10.85 18.63
N LYS A 82 -0.41 9.83 17.92
CA LYS A 82 -0.68 9.87 16.47
C LYS A 82 0.55 10.22 15.63
N ARG A 83 1.74 9.76 16.04
CA ARG A 83 3.00 9.82 15.27
C ARG A 83 3.41 8.42 14.82
N PRO A 84 4.24 8.27 13.78
CA PRO A 84 4.79 6.96 13.40
C PRO A 84 5.46 6.23 14.58
N LEU A 85 5.12 4.95 14.79
CA LEU A 85 5.72 4.09 15.81
C LEU A 85 7.25 3.98 15.69
N TYR A 86 7.77 4.09 14.47
CA TYR A 86 9.19 4.01 14.18
C TYR A 86 9.67 5.24 13.43
N MET A 87 10.89 5.66 13.74
CA MET A 87 11.67 6.52 12.86
C MET A 87 12.29 5.67 11.76
N ALA A 88 12.60 6.28 10.62
CA ALA A 88 13.24 5.56 9.53
C ALA A 88 14.61 4.96 9.93
N LYS A 89 15.34 5.63 10.84
CA LYS A 89 16.60 5.13 11.42
C LYS A 89 16.46 3.83 12.22
N ASP A 90 15.25 3.51 12.70
CA ASP A 90 14.99 2.31 13.49
C ASP A 90 14.76 1.06 12.63
N ILE A 91 14.55 1.24 11.31
CA ILE A 91 14.31 0.13 10.37
C ILE A 91 15.52 -0.81 10.34
N VAL A 92 16.73 -0.29 10.11
CA VAL A 92 17.93 -1.15 9.99
C VAL A 92 18.21 -1.93 11.29
N PRO A 93 18.22 -1.31 12.49
CA PRO A 93 18.33 -2.04 13.75
C PRO A 93 17.24 -3.11 13.94
N PHE A 94 16.01 -2.84 13.53
CA PHE A 94 14.93 -3.82 13.56
C PHE A 94 15.26 -5.04 12.69
N TYR A 95 15.69 -4.84 11.45
CA TYR A 95 16.07 -5.93 10.55
C TYR A 95 17.25 -6.74 11.12
N LEU A 96 18.32 -6.09 11.57
CA LEU A 96 19.49 -6.77 12.14
C LEU A 96 19.14 -7.63 13.36
N LYS A 97 18.22 -7.15 14.21
CA LYS A 97 17.79 -7.87 15.42
C LYS A 97 16.83 -9.02 15.13
N HIS A 98 15.90 -8.84 14.19
CA HIS A 98 14.78 -9.75 14.00
C HIS A 98 14.96 -10.71 12.81
N CYS A 99 15.67 -10.34 11.75
CA CYS A 99 15.87 -11.21 10.58
C CYS A 99 16.51 -12.56 10.90
N PRO A 100 17.54 -12.69 11.76
CA PRO A 100 18.09 -14.01 12.10
C PRO A 100 17.08 -14.95 12.78
N LYS A 101 16.04 -14.40 13.42
CA LYS A 101 14.97 -15.16 14.07
C LYS A 101 13.78 -15.42 13.15
N ILE A 102 13.56 -14.55 12.16
CA ILE A 102 12.57 -14.74 11.09
C ILE A 102 13.08 -15.76 10.06
N PHE A 103 14.39 -15.73 9.76
CA PHE A 103 15.07 -16.58 8.80
C PHE A 103 16.24 -17.34 9.48
N PRO A 104 15.95 -18.24 10.44
CA PRO A 104 16.99 -18.96 11.16
C PRO A 104 17.84 -19.80 10.21
N LEU A 105 19.16 -19.63 10.28
CA LEU A 105 20.12 -20.46 9.57
C LEU A 105 20.18 -21.83 10.27
N SER A 106 19.68 -22.87 9.63
CA SER A 106 19.87 -24.25 10.09
C SER A 106 21.02 -24.89 9.32
N TYR A 107 22.21 -24.95 9.94
CA TYR A 107 23.38 -25.64 9.42
C TYR A 107 23.36 -27.15 9.78
N GLY A 108 22.30 -27.87 9.42
CA GLY A 108 22.18 -29.30 9.78
C GLY A 108 21.43 -30.16 8.74
N PRO A 109 21.59 -31.51 8.78
CA PRO A 109 21.03 -32.45 7.80
C PRO A 109 19.49 -32.43 7.71
N ILE A 110 18.82 -31.87 8.72
CA ILE A 110 17.37 -31.69 8.82
C ILE A 110 16.79 -30.87 7.65
N MET A 111 17.57 -29.97 7.04
CA MET A 111 17.06 -29.08 5.99
C MET A 111 16.77 -29.80 4.66
N LYS A 112 17.50 -30.87 4.32
CA LYS A 112 17.25 -31.65 3.09
C LYS A 112 15.91 -32.40 3.13
N MET A 113 15.41 -32.71 4.33
CA MET A 113 14.20 -33.50 4.51
C MET A 113 12.93 -32.64 4.63
N ASN A 114 13.05 -31.36 4.99
CA ASN A 114 11.92 -30.45 5.20
C ASN A 114 11.38 -29.79 3.91
N ALA A 115 12.13 -29.79 2.80
CA ALA A 115 11.69 -29.18 1.53
C ALA A 115 10.43 -29.82 0.93
N LEU A 116 10.11 -31.07 1.34
CA LEU A 116 8.96 -31.83 0.84
C LEU A 116 7.70 -31.72 1.73
N ARG A 117 7.75 -30.98 2.85
CA ARG A 117 6.68 -30.98 3.87
C ARG A 117 6.07 -29.61 4.21
N GLY A 118 6.46 -28.52 3.53
CA GLY A 118 5.86 -27.20 3.77
C GLY A 118 6.80 -26.03 3.46
N PRO A 119 6.42 -24.80 3.87
CA PRO A 119 7.24 -23.62 3.65
C PRO A 119 8.57 -23.70 4.40
N LYS A 120 9.62 -23.07 3.85
CA LYS A 120 10.98 -23.03 4.42
C LYS A 120 11.01 -22.49 5.87
N TYR A 121 10.03 -21.66 6.24
CA TYR A 121 9.89 -21.06 7.57
C TYR A 121 8.42 -21.13 8.02
N ASP A 122 8.17 -21.36 9.31
CA ASP A 122 6.81 -21.54 9.87
C ASP A 122 6.04 -20.23 10.12
N GLY A 123 6.72 -19.08 10.04
CA GLY A 123 6.15 -17.75 10.24
C GLY A 123 5.71 -17.42 11.67
N LYS A 124 5.86 -18.33 12.65
CA LYS A 124 5.33 -18.15 14.02
C LYS A 124 5.98 -16.99 14.74
N TYR A 125 7.31 -16.89 14.66
CA TYR A 125 8.07 -15.79 15.26
C TYR A 125 7.65 -14.44 14.65
N PHE A 126 7.57 -14.38 13.32
CA PHE A 126 7.20 -13.16 12.61
C PHE A 126 5.80 -12.69 12.97
N ARG A 127 4.80 -13.59 12.96
CA ARG A 127 3.42 -13.26 13.34
C ARG A 127 3.32 -12.77 14.78
N LYS A 128 4.04 -13.40 15.71
CA LYS A 128 4.09 -12.98 17.12
C LYS A 128 4.73 -11.60 17.27
N LEU A 129 5.80 -11.33 16.52
CA LEU A 129 6.50 -10.06 16.51
C LEU A 129 5.61 -8.92 16.00
N VAL A 130 4.97 -9.09 14.84
CA VAL A 130 4.08 -8.08 14.24
C VAL A 130 2.90 -7.80 15.17
N ARG A 131 2.26 -8.82 15.75
CA ARG A 131 1.19 -8.65 16.75
C ARG A 131 1.65 -7.90 17.99
N LYS A 132 2.87 -8.14 18.46
CA LYS A 132 3.42 -7.43 19.63
C LYS A 132 3.64 -5.94 19.34
N ILE A 133 4.06 -5.61 18.12
CA ILE A 133 4.39 -4.23 17.73
C ILE A 133 3.13 -3.44 17.39
N LEU A 134 2.29 -3.97 16.50
CA LEU A 134 1.10 -3.26 16.02
C LEU A 134 -0.08 -3.36 17.01
N GLY A 135 -0.12 -4.41 17.85
CA GLY A 135 -1.21 -4.62 18.79
C GLY A 135 -2.54 -4.85 18.06
N ALA A 136 -3.56 -4.08 18.44
CA ALA A 136 -4.91 -4.13 17.87
C ALA A 136 -5.17 -3.08 16.78
N ARG A 137 -4.12 -2.36 16.35
CA ARG A 137 -4.24 -1.29 15.34
C ARG A 137 -4.76 -1.81 14.01
N ARG A 138 -5.56 -0.98 13.34
CA ARG A 138 -6.19 -1.21 12.03
C ARG A 138 -5.65 -0.23 11.00
N LEU A 139 -5.82 -0.56 9.72
CA LEU A 139 -5.33 0.26 8.61
C LEU A 139 -5.86 1.69 8.65
N LYS A 140 -7.14 1.89 8.97
CA LYS A 140 -7.75 3.22 9.08
C LYS A 140 -7.10 4.16 10.11
N GLU A 141 -6.25 3.63 11.00
CA GLU A 141 -5.57 4.41 12.03
C GLU A 141 -4.18 4.87 11.57
N THR A 142 -3.70 4.48 10.38
CA THR A 142 -2.38 4.93 9.90
C THR A 142 -2.34 6.45 9.74
N VAL A 143 -1.19 7.05 10.08
CA VAL A 143 -1.01 8.51 10.09
C VAL A 143 -0.96 9.15 8.69
N THR A 144 -0.83 8.33 7.65
CA THR A 144 -0.96 8.71 6.23
C THR A 144 -1.56 7.53 5.46
N ARG A 145 -1.91 7.75 4.19
CA ARG A 145 -2.54 6.72 3.36
C ARG A 145 -1.54 5.62 3.02
N VAL A 146 -2.00 4.37 3.01
CA VAL A 146 -1.15 3.22 2.70
C VAL A 146 -1.72 2.34 1.60
N VAL A 147 -0.84 1.67 0.86
CA VAL A 147 -1.20 0.67 -0.15
C VAL A 147 -0.30 -0.56 0.02
N ILE A 148 -0.89 -1.67 0.47
CA ILE A 148 -0.18 -2.92 0.73
C ILE A 148 -0.84 -4.05 -0.09
N PRO A 149 -0.29 -4.39 -1.27
CA PRO A 149 -0.82 -5.47 -2.09
C PRO A 149 -0.52 -6.83 -1.50
N THR A 150 -1.46 -7.76 -1.68
CA THR A 150 -1.35 -9.19 -1.39
C THR A 150 -2.06 -9.98 -2.49
N PHE A 151 -2.04 -11.30 -2.39
CA PHE A 151 -2.77 -12.19 -3.28
C PHE A 151 -3.63 -13.15 -2.45
N ASP A 152 -4.92 -13.22 -2.75
CA ASP A 152 -5.83 -14.19 -2.13
C ASP A 152 -5.77 -15.50 -2.93
N ILE A 153 -5.26 -16.55 -2.29
CA ILE A 153 -5.11 -17.86 -2.93
C ILE A 153 -6.41 -18.67 -3.02
N GLN A 154 -7.42 -18.34 -2.21
CA GLN A 154 -8.73 -18.99 -2.27
C GLN A 154 -9.53 -18.45 -3.47
N LEU A 155 -9.46 -17.13 -3.66
CA LEU A 155 -10.16 -16.43 -4.74
C LEU A 155 -9.32 -16.27 -6.01
N LEU A 156 -8.03 -16.62 -5.95
CA LEU A 156 -7.05 -16.49 -7.04
C LEU A 156 -7.00 -15.08 -7.66
N GLN A 157 -7.10 -14.06 -6.82
CA GLN A 157 -7.10 -12.67 -7.24
C GLN A 157 -6.18 -11.79 -6.38
N PRO A 158 -5.67 -10.68 -6.91
CA PRO A 158 -5.02 -9.66 -6.09
C PRO A 158 -6.00 -9.11 -5.06
N ALA A 159 -5.53 -8.91 -3.83
CA ALA A 159 -6.23 -8.12 -2.84
C ALA A 159 -5.31 -7.00 -2.38
N VAL A 160 -5.84 -5.78 -2.25
CA VAL A 160 -5.06 -4.62 -1.85
C VAL A 160 -5.62 -4.10 -0.54
N PHE A 161 -4.78 -4.11 0.49
CA PHE A 161 -5.09 -3.44 1.74
C PHE A 161 -4.71 -1.97 1.59
N SER A 162 -5.72 -1.10 1.61
CA SER A 162 -5.51 0.34 1.51
C SER A 162 -6.41 1.10 2.47
N THR A 163 -6.09 2.37 2.69
CA THR A 163 -6.95 3.30 3.45
C THR A 163 -7.94 4.04 2.55
N PHE A 164 -7.97 3.72 1.25
CA PHE A 164 -8.98 4.22 0.32
C PHE A 164 -10.17 3.26 0.40
N GLU A 165 -11.11 3.50 1.32
CA GLU A 165 -12.42 2.86 1.29
C GLU A 165 -13.37 3.72 0.45
N ASP A 166 -14.21 3.07 -0.35
CA ASP A 166 -15.23 3.69 -1.21
C ASP A 166 -16.49 3.97 -0.38
N ASP A 167 -16.76 5.24 -0.08
CA ASP A 167 -17.90 5.69 0.73
C ASP A 167 -19.28 5.44 0.08
N THR A 168 -19.33 4.87 -1.14
CA THR A 168 -20.58 4.62 -1.88
C THR A 168 -21.27 3.28 -1.59
N LEU A 169 -20.60 2.35 -0.88
CA LEU A 169 -21.16 1.04 -0.55
C LEU A 169 -21.91 1.09 0.79
N SER A 170 -23.19 0.69 0.81
CA SER A 170 -24.03 0.71 2.02
C SER A 170 -24.84 -0.57 2.22
N GLY A 171 -25.00 -1.00 3.47
CA GLY A 171 -25.76 -2.21 3.80
C GLY A 171 -25.02 -3.50 3.43
N ASP A 172 -25.73 -4.52 2.96
CA ASP A 172 -25.15 -5.84 2.65
C ASP A 172 -24.04 -5.81 1.58
N THR A 173 -24.04 -4.78 0.71
CA THR A 173 -23.04 -4.57 -0.35
C THR A 173 -21.73 -3.98 0.16
N SER A 174 -21.71 -3.44 1.39
CA SER A 174 -20.48 -3.06 2.11
C SER A 174 -19.85 -4.23 2.88
N SER A 175 -20.58 -5.34 3.05
CA SER A 175 -20.08 -6.53 3.75
C SER A 175 -19.15 -7.33 2.83
N THR A 176 -17.88 -7.45 3.21
CA THR A 176 -16.85 -8.10 2.40
C THR A 176 -16.94 -9.63 2.36
N ASP A 177 -17.82 -10.23 3.16
CA ASP A 177 -17.96 -11.67 3.39
C ASP A 177 -19.37 -12.23 3.09
N LYS A 178 -20.33 -11.38 2.71
CA LYS A 178 -21.73 -11.80 2.48
C LYS A 178 -21.97 -12.25 1.04
N ALA A 179 -21.44 -13.42 0.67
CA ALA A 179 -21.51 -13.98 -0.68
C ALA A 179 -22.85 -14.68 -1.02
N THR A 180 -24.00 -14.04 -0.75
CA THR A 180 -25.29 -14.56 -1.23
C THR A 180 -25.49 -14.23 -2.71
N GLN A 181 -26.19 -15.09 -3.45
CA GLN A 181 -26.46 -14.88 -4.89
C GLN A 181 -27.05 -13.48 -5.17
N LYS A 182 -28.00 -13.05 -4.34
CA LYS A 182 -28.61 -11.72 -4.43
C LYS A 182 -27.60 -10.58 -4.25
N ASN A 183 -26.73 -10.68 -3.24
CA ASN A 183 -25.70 -9.66 -2.98
C ASN A 183 -24.68 -9.60 -4.12
N LEU A 184 -24.27 -10.75 -4.65
CA LEU A 184 -23.35 -10.81 -5.78
C LEU A 184 -23.95 -10.19 -7.05
N GLU A 185 -25.22 -10.47 -7.35
CA GLU A 185 -25.93 -9.85 -8.48
C GLU A 185 -26.13 -8.33 -8.29
N GLU A 186 -26.36 -7.86 -7.08
CA GLU A 186 -26.42 -6.43 -6.76
C GLU A 186 -25.07 -5.75 -6.94
N LEU A 187 -23.97 -6.38 -6.50
CA LEU A 187 -22.61 -5.87 -6.72
C LEU A 187 -22.24 -5.81 -8.21
N VAL A 188 -22.64 -6.80 -9.01
CA VAL A 188 -22.45 -6.77 -10.48
C VAL A 188 -23.20 -5.58 -11.09
N LYS A 189 -24.46 -5.36 -10.70
CA LYS A 189 -25.25 -4.21 -11.18
C LYS A 189 -24.64 -2.87 -10.78
N ILE A 190 -24.05 -2.78 -9.57
CA ILE A 190 -23.32 -1.59 -9.14
C ILE A 190 -22.10 -1.38 -10.04
N GLY A 191 -21.31 -2.41 -10.31
CA GLY A 191 -20.17 -2.34 -11.22
C GLY A 191 -20.57 -1.91 -12.64
N GLU A 192 -21.64 -2.48 -13.19
CA GLU A 192 -22.18 -2.11 -14.51
C GLU A 192 -22.67 -0.65 -14.54
N ARG A 193 -23.25 -0.17 -13.44
CA ARG A 193 -23.66 1.24 -13.31
C ARG A 193 -22.45 2.17 -13.27
N LEU A 194 -21.41 1.83 -12.49
CA LEU A 194 -20.18 2.63 -12.39
C LEU A 194 -19.48 2.78 -13.76
N LEU A 195 -19.55 1.76 -14.63
CA LEU A 195 -19.03 1.85 -15.99
C LEU A 195 -19.72 2.94 -16.82
N LYS A 196 -21.00 3.22 -16.56
CA LYS A 196 -21.78 4.25 -17.25
C LYS A 196 -21.66 5.63 -16.62
N GLU A 197 -21.10 5.73 -15.42
CA GLU A 197 -20.87 7.01 -14.75
C GLU A 197 -19.73 7.78 -15.44
N PRO A 198 -19.78 9.12 -15.40
CA PRO A 198 -18.70 9.94 -15.94
C PRO A 198 -17.40 9.66 -15.20
N VAL A 199 -16.28 9.74 -15.94
CA VAL A 199 -14.95 9.67 -15.35
C VAL A 199 -14.88 10.69 -14.25
N SER A 200 -14.66 10.22 -13.03
CA SER A 200 -14.58 11.07 -11.86
C SER A 200 -13.16 11.07 -11.34
N ARG A 201 -12.66 12.24 -11.01
CA ARG A 201 -11.40 12.42 -10.29
C ARG A 201 -11.73 12.96 -8.92
N VAL A 202 -10.94 12.59 -7.93
CA VAL A 202 -11.03 13.24 -6.62
C VAL A 202 -10.71 14.71 -6.82
N ASN A 203 -11.68 15.59 -6.58
CA ASN A 203 -11.40 17.00 -6.38
C ASN A 203 -10.57 17.10 -5.11
N LEU A 204 -9.35 17.59 -5.28
CA LEU A 204 -8.32 17.53 -4.25
C LEU A 204 -8.54 18.58 -3.14
N ASP A 205 -9.36 19.60 -3.40
CA ASP A 205 -9.73 20.64 -2.43
C ASP A 205 -10.84 20.14 -1.50
N THR A 206 -11.78 19.35 -2.03
CA THR A 206 -12.97 18.91 -1.30
C THR A 206 -12.90 17.46 -0.83
N GLY A 207 -11.99 16.65 -1.41
CA GLY A 207 -11.90 15.21 -1.19
C GLY A 207 -13.03 14.40 -1.84
N ILE A 208 -13.93 15.07 -2.57
CA ILE A 208 -15.10 14.45 -3.20
C ILE A 208 -14.75 14.06 -4.63
N PHE A 209 -15.25 12.93 -5.10
CA PHE A 209 -15.15 12.56 -6.51
C PHE A 209 -16.03 13.47 -7.36
N GLU A 210 -15.41 14.20 -8.28
CA GLU A 210 -16.07 15.09 -9.21
C GLU A 210 -15.87 14.59 -10.65
N ALA A 211 -16.94 14.65 -11.43
CA ALA A 211 -16.90 14.31 -12.84
C ALA A 211 -15.95 15.25 -13.59
N VAL A 212 -15.06 14.67 -14.40
CA VAL A 212 -14.13 15.41 -15.24
C VAL A 212 -14.82 15.74 -16.57
N GLU A 213 -14.91 17.02 -16.89
CA GLU A 213 -15.46 17.46 -18.16
C GLU A 213 -14.69 16.87 -19.35
N ASN A 214 -15.44 16.40 -20.35
CA ASN A 214 -14.93 15.87 -21.63
C ASN A 214 -14.12 14.55 -21.59
N GLU A 215 -14.04 13.85 -20.45
CA GLU A 215 -13.37 12.55 -20.36
C GLU A 215 -14.30 11.35 -20.67
N GLY A 216 -15.60 11.62 -20.85
CA GLY A 216 -16.62 10.60 -21.13
C GLY A 216 -16.92 9.72 -19.91
N THR A 217 -17.38 8.50 -20.16
CA THR A 217 -17.71 7.50 -19.12
C THR A 217 -16.48 6.69 -18.69
N ASN A 218 -16.56 6.05 -17.53
CA ASN A 218 -15.54 5.12 -17.05
C ASN A 218 -15.29 3.98 -18.05
N GLU A 219 -16.33 3.47 -18.70
CA GLU A 219 -16.21 2.47 -19.77
C GLU A 219 -15.35 2.98 -20.94
N GLU A 220 -15.64 4.17 -21.44
CA GLU A 220 -14.88 4.77 -22.55
C GLU A 220 -13.42 5.02 -22.17
N ALA A 221 -13.16 5.45 -20.93
CA ALA A 221 -11.80 5.61 -20.41
C ALA A 221 -11.05 4.28 -20.33
N LEU A 222 -11.70 3.21 -19.84
CA LEU A 222 -11.13 1.87 -19.80
C LEU A 222 -10.85 1.33 -21.20
N VAL A 223 -11.70 1.62 -22.19
CA VAL A 223 -11.44 1.27 -23.59
C VAL A 223 -10.21 2.01 -24.14
N ARG A 224 -10.04 3.31 -23.84
CA ARG A 224 -8.83 4.06 -24.21
C ARG A 224 -7.59 3.45 -23.55
N PHE A 225 -7.67 3.13 -22.27
CA PHE A 225 -6.56 2.55 -21.52
C PHE A 225 -6.17 1.15 -22.03
N ALA A 226 -7.15 0.30 -22.34
CA ALA A 226 -6.92 -1.03 -22.91
C ALA A 226 -6.16 -0.96 -24.25
N LYS A 227 -6.47 0.04 -25.10
CA LYS A 227 -5.73 0.28 -26.35
C LYS A 227 -4.27 0.63 -26.09
N LEU A 228 -4.01 1.58 -25.17
CA LEU A 228 -2.64 1.97 -24.79
C LEU A 228 -1.82 0.78 -24.28
N LEU A 229 -2.41 -0.06 -23.42
CA LEU A 229 -1.75 -1.27 -22.91
C LEU A 229 -1.42 -2.26 -24.04
N SER A 230 -2.34 -2.45 -24.99
CA SER A 230 -2.10 -3.33 -26.13
C SER A 230 -1.00 -2.80 -27.05
N GLU A 231 -0.97 -1.50 -27.28
CA GLU A 231 0.05 -0.82 -28.09
C GLU A 231 1.44 -0.95 -27.44
N GLU A 232 1.58 -0.65 -26.15
CA GLU A 232 2.88 -0.77 -25.46
C GLU A 232 3.37 -2.22 -25.43
N ARG A 233 2.48 -3.20 -25.20
CA ARG A 233 2.85 -4.61 -25.29
C ARG A 233 3.41 -4.96 -26.67
N ASN A 234 2.78 -4.49 -27.74
CA ASN A 234 3.24 -4.74 -29.11
C ASN A 234 4.59 -4.06 -29.40
N LEU A 235 4.80 -2.84 -28.88
CA LEU A 235 6.08 -2.13 -28.97
C LEU A 235 7.19 -2.89 -28.22
N CYS A 236 6.91 -3.40 -27.02
CA CYS A 236 7.83 -4.25 -26.27
C CYS A 236 8.25 -5.49 -27.06
N TRP A 237 7.30 -6.18 -27.72
CA TRP A 237 7.61 -7.34 -28.56
C TRP A 237 8.49 -6.98 -29.76
N GLN A 238 8.22 -5.86 -30.42
CA GLN A 238 9.05 -5.39 -31.54
C GLN A 238 10.47 -5.00 -31.10
N ARG A 239 10.62 -4.35 -29.93
CA ARG A 239 11.93 -4.04 -29.34
C ARG A 239 12.71 -5.32 -29.00
N LEU A 240 12.02 -6.35 -28.48
CA LEU A 240 12.61 -7.64 -28.17
C LEU A 240 13.11 -8.35 -29.43
N GLN A 241 12.32 -8.36 -30.51
CA GLN A 241 12.71 -8.96 -31.80
C GLN A 241 13.94 -8.27 -32.40
N ARG A 242 13.99 -6.93 -32.39
CA ARG A 242 15.17 -6.17 -32.84
C ARG A 242 16.43 -6.41 -32.00
N SER A 243 16.27 -6.80 -30.74
CA SER A 243 17.41 -7.14 -29.87
C SER A 243 17.95 -8.56 -30.09
N GLN A 244 17.15 -9.44 -30.71
CA GLN A 244 17.53 -10.82 -31.01
C GLN A 244 18.08 -11.03 -32.43
N ASP A 245 17.91 -10.04 -33.32
CA ASP A 245 18.64 -9.93 -34.59
C ASP A 245 19.69 -8.80 -34.47
N PRO A 246 20.86 -9.05 -33.85
CA PRO A 246 21.97 -8.13 -33.97
C PRO A 246 22.57 -8.33 -35.36
N ASN A 247 22.38 -7.35 -36.25
CA ASN A 247 23.34 -7.15 -37.34
C ASN A 247 24.74 -6.95 -36.76
#